data_AF-A0A2V2SEU9-F1
#
_entry.id   AF-A0A2V2SEU9-F1
#
_cell.length_a   1.000
_cell.length_b   1.000
_cell.length_c   1.000
_cell.angle_alpha   90.00
_cell.angle_beta   90.00
_cell.angle_gamma   90.00
#
_symmetry.space_group_name_H-M   'P 1'
#
loop_
_entity.id
_entity.type
_entity.pdbx_description
1 polymer ?
#
loop_
_entity_poly.entity_id
_entity_poly.type
_entity_poly.pdbx_seq_one_letter_code
_entity_poly.pdbx_strand_id
1 'polypeptide(L)'
;MAVRRKIVYDGWNPIGILDADNNLLYSFMWGLDLSETLQGAGGVGGLVSMTVYSGTNAGTYFYCFDGNGSVVALVNATTGAMAAQYEYGPFGQVLRATGAMAFINPFLFSTKFYDWGMGFYYYGFRYYDPSTGRWLSREPLGEKASYNLGGFLDNSPINAFDVLARPVQFCWTLLHYLRGRTCCWSFRSRLVRIRLLVPISRSESEF
;
A
#
# COMPACT_ATOMS: atom_id res chain seq x y z
N MET A 1 -0.89 12.31 24.17
CA MET A 1 0.11 13.02 23.33
C MET A 1 0.11 12.39 21.95
N ALA A 2 0.06 13.19 20.88
CA ALA A 2 0.13 12.66 19.52
C ALA A 2 1.57 12.21 19.21
N VAL A 3 1.75 10.93 18.86
CA VAL A 3 3.05 10.40 18.44
C VAL A 3 3.33 10.87 17.02
N ARG A 4 4.30 11.76 16.84
CA ARG A 4 4.71 12.24 15.51
C ARG A 4 5.63 11.21 14.85
N ARG A 5 5.25 10.76 13.66
CA ARG A 5 6.08 9.90 12.80
C ARG A 5 6.42 10.62 11.50
N LYS A 6 7.61 10.36 10.95
CA LYS A 6 8.06 10.86 9.65
C LYS A 6 8.25 9.67 8.72
N ILE A 7 7.82 9.78 7.47
CA ILE A 7 7.93 8.69 6.49
C ILE A 7 8.84 9.16 5.35
N VAL A 8 9.83 8.34 5.02
CA VAL A 8 10.80 8.58 3.95
C VAL A 8 10.41 7.73 2.76
N TYR A 9 10.37 8.34 1.58
CA TYR A 9 9.99 7.68 0.33
C TYR A 9 11.14 7.66 -0.67
N ASP A 10 11.28 6.55 -1.39
CA ASP A 10 11.95 6.51 -2.69
C ASP A 10 10.89 6.40 -3.79
N GLY A 11 10.73 7.47 -4.58
CA GLY A 11 9.59 7.61 -5.49
C GLY A 11 8.26 7.56 -4.74
N TRP A 12 7.43 6.54 -5.01
CA TRP A 12 6.14 6.32 -4.37
C TRP A 12 6.19 5.33 -3.20
N ASN A 13 7.31 4.64 -3.01
CA ASN A 13 7.44 3.57 -2.04
C ASN A 13 8.05 4.09 -0.73
N PRO A 14 7.39 3.88 0.43
CA PRO A 14 7.99 4.19 1.72
C PRO A 14 9.18 3.26 1.99
N ILE A 15 10.37 3.82 2.23
CA ILE A 15 11.59 3.05 2.54
C ILE A 15 11.92 3.04 4.03
N GLY A 16 11.30 3.94 4.81
CA GLY A 16 11.47 3.94 6.26
C GLY A 16 10.54 4.89 6.99
N ILE A 17 10.40 4.65 8.29
CA ILE A 17 9.61 5.45 9.20
C ILE A 17 10.49 5.81 10.39
N LEU A 18 10.51 7.10 10.72
CA LEU A 18 11.29 7.65 11.83
C LEU A 18 10.35 8.24 12.88
N ASP A 19 10.87 8.31 14.10
CA ASP A 19 10.22 9.05 15.19
C ASP A 19 10.39 10.57 15.03
N ALA A 20 9.99 11.32 16.06
CA ALA A 20 10.11 12.77 16.08
C ALA A 20 11.58 13.25 16.03
N ASP A 21 12.49 12.48 16.63
CA ASP A 21 13.91 12.78 16.82
C ASP A 21 14.79 12.27 15.66
N ASN A 22 14.17 11.66 14.65
CA ASN A 22 14.81 11.05 13.48
C ASN A 22 15.53 9.73 13.76
N ASN A 23 15.18 9.01 14.84
CA ASN A 23 15.60 7.62 14.97
C ASN A 23 14.76 6.75 14.04
N LEU A 24 15.42 5.81 13.36
CA LEU A 24 14.77 4.89 12.44
C LEU A 24 13.99 3.82 13.24
N LEU A 25 12.67 3.79 13.07
CA LEU A 25 11.79 2.81 13.71
C LEU A 25 11.63 1.56 12.83
N TYR A 26 11.36 1.80 11.55
CA TYR A 26 11.12 0.76 10.56
C TYR A 26 11.87 1.09 9.27
N SER A 27 12.44 0.08 8.62
CA SER A 27 12.91 0.17 7.23
C SER A 27 12.23 -0.90 6.38
N PHE A 28 12.09 -0.59 5.10
CA PHE A 28 11.40 -1.43 4.13
C PHE A 28 12.29 -1.65 2.92
N MET A 29 12.43 -2.92 2.52
CA MET A 29 13.16 -3.29 1.31
C MET A 29 12.16 -3.61 0.21
N TRP A 30 12.30 -2.94 -0.92
CA TRP A 30 11.46 -3.14 -2.10
C TRP A 30 12.25 -3.83 -3.21
N GLY A 31 11.64 -4.82 -3.83
CA GLY A 31 12.09 -5.51 -5.03
C GLY A 31 11.20 -5.19 -6.22
N LEU A 32 11.22 -6.07 -7.21
CA LEU A 32 10.35 -5.97 -8.38
C LEU A 32 8.90 -6.24 -7.96
N ASP A 33 7.99 -5.40 -8.43
CA ASP A 33 6.55 -5.55 -8.21
C ASP A 33 5.94 -6.51 -9.25
N LEU A 34 4.61 -6.72 -9.20
CA LEU A 34 3.90 -7.61 -10.13
C LEU A 34 4.08 -7.29 -11.61
N SER A 35 4.59 -6.10 -11.97
CA SER A 35 4.95 -5.75 -13.34
C SER A 35 6.37 -6.16 -13.73
N GLU A 36 7.09 -6.84 -12.85
CA GLU A 36 8.51 -7.18 -12.98
C GLU A 36 9.44 -5.95 -13.07
N THR A 37 8.95 -4.80 -12.58
CA THR A 37 9.73 -3.56 -12.48
C THR A 37 9.64 -3.01 -11.07
N LEU A 38 10.48 -2.03 -10.71
CA LEU A 38 10.45 -1.46 -9.36
C LEU A 38 9.18 -0.62 -9.06
N GLN A 39 8.48 -0.13 -10.08
CA GLN A 39 7.40 0.87 -9.92
C GLN A 39 6.23 0.72 -10.90
N GLY A 40 6.26 -0.22 -11.84
CA GLY A 40 5.24 -0.32 -12.90
C GLY A 40 3.85 -0.67 -12.37
N ALA A 41 3.78 -1.42 -11.26
CA ALA A 41 2.56 -1.66 -10.50
C ALA A 41 2.45 -0.75 -9.26
N GLY A 42 3.33 0.24 -9.09
CA GLY A 42 3.39 1.10 -7.90
C GLY A 42 3.76 0.34 -6.64
N GLY A 43 4.64 -0.66 -6.76
CA GLY A 43 5.12 -1.46 -5.65
C GLY A 43 4.19 -2.62 -5.23
N VAL A 44 3.03 -2.82 -5.86
CA VAL A 44 2.11 -3.91 -5.50
C VAL A 44 2.80 -5.27 -5.67
N GLY A 45 2.90 -6.05 -4.59
CA GLY A 45 3.61 -7.32 -4.56
C GLY A 45 5.14 -7.21 -4.55
N GLY A 46 5.70 -6.00 -4.51
CA GLY A 46 7.14 -5.74 -4.58
C GLY A 46 7.82 -5.52 -3.23
N LEU A 47 7.12 -5.63 -2.10
CA LEU A 47 7.73 -5.44 -0.78
C LEU A 47 8.40 -6.74 -0.32
N VAL A 48 9.70 -6.72 -0.03
CA VAL A 48 10.46 -7.95 0.28
C VAL A 48 10.54 -8.18 1.78
N SER A 49 10.93 -7.15 2.54
CA SER A 49 11.08 -7.26 3.99
C SER A 49 10.82 -5.95 4.70
N MET A 50 10.48 -6.06 5.98
CA MET A 50 10.55 -4.97 6.95
C MET A 50 11.55 -5.30 8.05
N THR A 51 12.27 -4.30 8.52
CA THR A 51 13.10 -4.40 9.73
C THR A 51 12.58 -3.44 10.79
N VAL A 52 12.34 -3.96 11.98
CA VAL A 52 12.00 -3.22 13.20
C VAL A 52 13.27 -3.05 14.02
N TYR A 53 13.64 -1.81 14.33
CA TYR A 53 14.94 -1.52 14.97
C TYR A 53 14.91 -1.52 16.50
N SER A 54 13.73 -1.42 17.12
CA SER A 54 13.62 -1.33 18.59
C SER A 54 12.33 -1.94 19.13
N GLY A 55 12.33 -2.23 20.43
CA GLY A 55 11.21 -2.84 21.15
C GLY A 55 11.22 -4.37 21.11
N THR A 56 10.19 -4.97 21.72
CA THR A 56 10.05 -6.43 21.87
C THR A 56 9.99 -7.17 20.53
N ASN A 57 9.55 -6.49 19.47
CA ASN A 57 9.43 -7.05 18.12
C ASN A 57 10.60 -6.62 17.20
N ALA A 58 11.75 -6.24 17.77
CA ALA A 58 12.93 -5.93 16.98
C ALA A 58 13.38 -7.16 16.17
N GLY A 59 13.65 -6.96 14.89
CA GLY A 59 13.99 -8.04 13.97
C GLY A 59 13.58 -7.74 12.53
N THR A 60 13.95 -8.65 11.63
CA THR A 60 13.57 -8.59 10.21
C THR A 60 12.46 -9.60 9.93
N TYR A 61 11.51 -9.19 9.11
CA TYR A 61 10.35 -9.98 8.72
C TYR A 61 10.22 -9.98 7.21
N PHE A 62 10.01 -11.16 6.62
CA PHE A 62 9.73 -11.31 5.18
C PHE A 62 8.24 -11.24 4.92
N TYR A 63 7.87 -10.57 3.84
CA TYR A 63 6.49 -10.49 3.40
C TYR A 63 6.11 -11.69 2.54
N CYS A 64 4.88 -12.17 2.73
CA CYS A 64 4.25 -13.17 1.87
C CYS A 64 2.98 -12.57 1.26
N PHE A 65 2.73 -12.90 -0.01
CA PHE A 65 1.65 -12.31 -0.79
C PHE A 65 0.67 -13.36 -1.33
N ASP A 66 -0.55 -12.92 -1.60
CA ASP A 66 -1.45 -13.64 -2.51
C ASP A 66 -1.13 -13.34 -3.98
N GLY A 67 -1.88 -13.96 -4.90
CA GLY A 67 -1.70 -13.76 -6.34
C GLY A 67 -2.00 -12.35 -6.85
N ASN A 68 -2.64 -11.50 -6.05
CA ASN A 68 -2.93 -10.10 -6.39
C ASN A 68 -1.98 -9.11 -5.67
N GLY A 69 -0.93 -9.61 -5.03
CA GLY A 69 0.06 -8.77 -4.34
C GLY A 69 -0.45 -8.14 -3.06
N SER A 70 -1.44 -8.73 -2.40
CA SER A 70 -1.85 -8.36 -1.04
C SER A 70 -1.04 -9.14 -0.02
N VAL A 71 -0.63 -8.48 1.06
CA VAL A 71 0.16 -9.13 2.12
C VAL A 71 -0.72 -10.10 2.90
N VAL A 72 -0.44 -11.41 2.83
CA VAL A 72 -1.19 -12.43 3.58
C VAL A 72 -0.49 -12.85 4.86
N ALA A 73 0.83 -12.69 4.94
CA ALA A 73 1.60 -13.06 6.12
C ALA A 73 2.94 -12.32 6.24
N LEU A 74 3.45 -12.28 7.46
CA LEU A 74 4.85 -11.94 7.77
C LEU A 74 5.52 -13.11 8.46
N VAL A 75 6.73 -13.45 8.02
CA VAL A 75 7.55 -14.52 8.61
C VAL A 75 8.79 -13.91 9.25
N ASN A 76 9.09 -14.25 10.49
CA ASN A 76 10.30 -13.81 11.18
C ASN A 76 11.53 -14.40 10.47
N ALA A 77 12.46 -13.55 10.03
CA ALA A 77 13.62 -13.96 9.25
C ALA A 77 14.62 -14.83 10.03
N THR A 78 14.66 -14.69 11.36
CA THR A 78 15.58 -15.44 12.22
C THR A 78 15.01 -16.79 12.63
N THR A 79 13.73 -16.83 13.01
CA THR A 79 13.11 -18.05 13.57
C THR A 79 12.29 -18.84 12.56
N GLY A 80 11.94 -18.25 11.42
CA GLY A 80 11.00 -18.83 10.46
C GLY A 80 9.55 -18.89 10.97
N ALA A 81 9.28 -18.37 12.17
CA ALA A 81 7.96 -18.39 12.76
C ALA A 81 7.03 -17.37 12.10
N MET A 82 5.75 -17.72 12.02
CA MET A 82 4.71 -16.81 11.56
C MET A 82 4.54 -15.64 12.54
N ALA A 83 4.81 -14.42 12.09
CA ALA A 83 4.75 -13.21 12.90
C ALA A 83 3.43 -12.45 12.73
N ALA A 84 2.82 -12.53 11.54
CA ALA A 84 1.47 -12.04 11.27
C ALA A 84 0.77 -12.85 10.19
N GLN A 85 -0.55 -12.91 10.23
CA GLN A 85 -1.42 -13.43 9.17
C GLN A 85 -2.63 -12.52 8.96
N TYR A 86 -3.06 -12.38 7.71
CA TYR A 86 -4.20 -11.55 7.33
C TYR A 86 -5.14 -12.27 6.38
N GLU A 87 -6.43 -12.00 6.55
CA GLU A 87 -7.48 -12.41 5.61
C GLU A 87 -8.31 -11.20 5.22
N TYR A 88 -8.64 -11.14 3.93
CA TYR A 88 -9.33 -9.99 3.35
C TYR A 88 -10.67 -10.39 2.74
N GLY A 89 -11.63 -9.48 2.80
CA GLY A 89 -12.77 -9.49 1.91
C GLY A 89 -12.36 -9.06 0.49
N PRO A 90 -13.25 -9.20 -0.51
CA PRO A 90 -12.94 -8.90 -1.91
C PRO A 90 -12.41 -7.48 -2.14
N PHE A 91 -12.87 -6.51 -1.35
CA PHE A 91 -12.48 -5.09 -1.44
C PHE A 91 -11.33 -4.71 -0.51
N GLY A 92 -10.62 -5.68 0.08
CA GLY A 92 -9.48 -5.41 0.94
C GLY A 92 -9.83 -5.09 2.40
N GLN A 93 -11.09 -5.32 2.80
CA GLN A 93 -11.49 -5.24 4.21
C GLN A 93 -10.79 -6.33 5.00
N VAL A 94 -10.11 -5.98 6.08
CA VAL A 94 -9.43 -6.96 6.95
C VAL A 94 -10.48 -7.73 7.74
N LEU A 95 -10.69 -9.00 7.40
CA LEU A 95 -11.61 -9.91 8.10
C LEU A 95 -10.94 -10.54 9.32
N ARG A 96 -9.64 -10.84 9.20
CA ARG A 96 -8.85 -11.42 10.28
C ARG A 96 -7.42 -10.87 10.23
N ALA A 97 -6.89 -10.56 11.40
CA ALA A 97 -5.48 -10.18 11.59
C ALA A 97 -4.98 -10.83 12.89
N THR A 98 -3.94 -11.65 12.80
CA THR A 98 -3.39 -12.39 13.96
C THR A 98 -1.87 -12.33 13.99
N GLY A 99 -1.29 -12.44 15.19
CA GLY A 99 0.16 -12.44 15.41
C GLY A 99 0.71 -11.12 15.97
N ALA A 100 1.90 -11.17 16.56
CA ALA A 100 2.52 -10.04 17.26
C ALA A 100 2.83 -8.85 16.33
N MET A 101 3.01 -9.11 15.03
CA MET A 101 3.29 -8.08 14.03
C MET A 101 2.04 -7.58 13.29
N ALA A 102 0.86 -8.13 13.57
CA ALA A 102 -0.36 -7.86 12.81
C ALA A 102 -0.70 -6.36 12.74
N PHE A 103 -0.75 -5.69 13.89
CA PHE A 103 -1.13 -4.29 14.00
C PHE A 103 0.07 -3.31 13.94
N ILE A 104 1.28 -3.84 13.76
CA ILE A 104 2.52 -3.06 13.64
C ILE A 104 2.87 -2.87 12.18
N ASN A 105 2.63 -3.88 11.36
CA ASN A 105 2.83 -3.84 9.93
C ASN A 105 1.91 -2.77 9.28
N PRO A 106 2.48 -1.80 8.55
CA PRO A 106 1.70 -0.77 7.89
C PRO A 106 1.25 -1.14 6.48
N PHE A 107 1.60 -2.29 5.91
CA PHE A 107 1.25 -2.67 4.53
C PHE A 107 0.36 -3.90 4.47
N LEU A 108 -0.82 -3.79 3.85
CA LEU A 108 -1.80 -4.88 3.79
C LEU A 108 -2.26 -5.17 2.35
N PHE A 109 -3.53 -4.95 2.04
CA PHE A 109 -4.13 -5.14 0.72
C PHE A 109 -3.40 -4.34 -0.37
N SER A 110 -3.16 -4.99 -1.52
CA SER A 110 -2.36 -4.45 -2.64
C SER A 110 -1.01 -3.84 -2.23
N THR A 111 -0.40 -4.31 -1.13
CA THR A 111 0.85 -3.74 -0.58
C THR A 111 0.75 -2.22 -0.31
N LYS A 112 -0.45 -1.70 -0.02
CA LYS A 112 -0.65 -0.28 0.26
C LYS A 112 -0.64 0.00 1.75
N PHE A 113 -0.25 1.23 2.06
CA PHE A 113 -0.13 1.69 3.44
C PHE A 113 -1.52 1.74 4.07
N TYR A 114 -1.72 1.01 5.17
CA TYR A 114 -2.97 0.92 5.90
C TYR A 114 -2.86 1.71 7.20
N ASP A 115 -3.81 2.62 7.43
CA ASP A 115 -3.94 3.33 8.69
C ASP A 115 -4.89 2.56 9.61
N TRP A 116 -4.33 1.82 10.57
CA TRP A 116 -5.10 1.06 11.55
C TRP A 116 -6.04 1.91 12.42
N GLY A 117 -5.74 3.21 12.59
CA GLY A 117 -6.58 4.11 13.39
C GLY A 117 -7.84 4.55 12.66
N MET A 118 -7.81 4.62 11.32
CA MET A 118 -8.97 5.02 10.50
C MET A 118 -9.61 3.88 9.73
N GLY A 119 -8.87 2.81 9.49
CA GLY A 119 -9.31 1.70 8.65
C GLY A 119 -9.20 1.97 7.15
N PHE A 120 -8.37 2.92 6.72
CA PHE A 120 -8.24 3.32 5.31
C PHE A 120 -6.88 2.98 4.72
N TYR A 121 -6.86 2.75 3.41
CA TYR A 121 -5.64 2.56 2.63
C TYR A 121 -5.22 3.85 1.95
N TYR A 122 -3.91 4.14 1.96
CA TYR A 122 -3.32 5.23 1.23
C TYR A 122 -2.62 4.73 -0.04
N TYR A 123 -3.15 5.12 -1.19
CA TYR A 123 -2.65 4.74 -2.52
C TYR A 123 -1.80 5.85 -3.18
N GLY A 124 -1.33 6.84 -2.40
CA GLY A 124 -0.51 7.94 -2.90
C GLY A 124 -1.31 9.21 -3.18
N PHE A 125 -2.24 9.17 -4.15
CA PHE A 125 -3.06 10.33 -4.47
C PHE A 125 -4.37 10.38 -3.68
N ARG A 126 -4.91 9.22 -3.30
CA ARG A 126 -6.22 9.11 -2.66
C ARG A 126 -6.19 8.13 -1.49
N TYR A 127 -7.12 8.36 -0.56
CA TYR A 127 -7.46 7.38 0.47
C TYR A 127 -8.62 6.51 -0.03
N TYR A 128 -8.50 5.22 0.21
CA TYR A 128 -9.46 4.19 -0.13
C TYR A 128 -10.11 3.62 1.13
N ASP A 129 -11.43 3.55 1.12
CA ASP A 129 -12.21 2.91 2.15
C ASP A 129 -12.59 1.48 1.73
N PRO A 130 -11.98 0.46 2.34
CA PRO A 130 -12.26 -0.93 2.01
C PRO A 130 -13.64 -1.41 2.49
N SER A 131 -14.27 -0.72 3.45
CA SER A 131 -15.58 -1.10 3.97
C SER A 131 -16.71 -0.79 2.99
N THR A 132 -16.59 0.33 2.26
CA THR A 132 -17.51 0.74 1.21
C THR A 132 -17.05 0.36 -0.19
N GLY A 133 -15.79 -0.05 -0.36
CA GLY A 133 -15.19 -0.37 -1.65
C GLY A 133 -15.00 0.85 -2.55
N ARG A 134 -14.74 2.03 -1.95
CA ARG A 134 -14.74 3.32 -2.67
C ARG A 134 -13.58 4.23 -2.29
N TRP A 135 -13.26 5.13 -3.20
CA TRP A 135 -12.35 6.25 -2.91
C TRP A 135 -13.05 7.30 -2.06
N LEU A 136 -12.36 7.83 -1.04
CA LEU A 136 -12.89 8.91 -0.20
C LEU A 136 -12.93 10.26 -0.92
N SER A 137 -12.08 10.44 -1.94
CA SER A 137 -11.99 11.67 -2.73
C SER A 137 -12.36 11.41 -4.19
N ARG A 138 -12.98 12.43 -4.82
CA ARG A 138 -13.28 12.44 -6.25
C ARG A 138 -12.01 12.23 -7.09
N GLU A 139 -12.15 11.54 -8.22
CA GLU A 139 -11.04 11.30 -9.14
C GLU A 139 -10.45 12.65 -9.67
N PRO A 140 -9.11 12.87 -9.62
CA PRO A 140 -8.48 14.15 -9.97
C PRO A 140 -8.56 14.60 -11.44
N LEU A 141 -8.62 13.66 -12.39
CA LEU A 141 -8.85 13.87 -13.82
C LEU A 141 -10.34 13.99 -14.19
N GLY A 142 -11.25 13.77 -13.24
CA GLY A 142 -12.70 13.91 -13.40
C GLY A 142 -13.30 12.89 -14.35
N GLU A 143 -14.36 13.27 -15.07
CA GLU A 143 -15.06 12.36 -16.01
C GLU A 143 -14.18 11.91 -17.19
N LYS A 144 -13.02 12.55 -17.40
CA LYS A 144 -12.03 12.12 -18.40
C LYS A 144 -11.39 10.77 -18.04
N ALA A 145 -11.41 10.41 -16.75
CA ALA A 145 -10.84 9.16 -16.25
C ALA A 145 -11.88 8.04 -16.13
N SER A 146 -13.06 8.32 -15.59
CA SER A 146 -14.16 7.36 -15.47
C SER A 146 -15.49 8.09 -15.23
N TYR A 147 -16.60 7.49 -15.62
CA TYR A 147 -17.93 7.97 -15.25
C TYR A 147 -18.24 7.78 -13.77
N ASN A 148 -17.59 6.80 -13.10
CA ASN A 148 -17.70 6.59 -11.66
C ASN A 148 -16.48 7.13 -10.92
N LEU A 149 -16.57 8.40 -10.50
CA LEU A 149 -15.44 9.15 -9.93
C LEU A 149 -15.00 8.68 -8.53
N GLY A 150 -15.76 7.78 -7.90
CA GLY A 150 -15.43 7.16 -6.62
C GLY A 150 -15.29 5.64 -6.69
N GLY A 151 -15.42 5.04 -7.88
CA GLY A 151 -15.39 3.60 -8.08
C GLY A 151 -13.99 3.01 -7.92
N PHE A 152 -13.89 1.85 -7.27
CA PHE A 152 -12.66 1.09 -7.16
C PHE A 152 -12.65 -0.05 -8.18
N LEU A 153 -11.67 -0.03 -9.10
CA LEU A 153 -11.37 -1.09 -10.07
C LEU A 153 -12.58 -1.63 -10.84
N ASP A 154 -13.53 -0.78 -11.21
CA ASP A 154 -14.79 -1.15 -11.86
C ASP A 154 -15.50 -2.34 -11.19
N ASN A 155 -15.41 -2.40 -9.85
CA ASN A 155 -16.00 -3.45 -9.02
C ASN A 155 -15.39 -4.85 -9.25
N SER A 156 -14.16 -4.93 -9.77
CA SER A 156 -13.41 -6.16 -10.00
C SER A 156 -12.04 -6.20 -9.29
N PRO A 157 -12.00 -6.03 -7.95
CA PRO A 157 -10.76 -5.92 -7.17
C PRO A 157 -9.96 -7.23 -7.03
N ILE A 158 -10.54 -8.36 -7.42
CA ILE A 158 -9.88 -9.68 -7.37
C ILE A 158 -8.93 -9.86 -8.57
N ASN A 159 -9.29 -9.28 -9.72
CA ASN A 159 -8.59 -9.50 -11.00
C ASN A 159 -7.76 -8.28 -11.44
N ALA A 160 -7.74 -7.22 -10.64
CA ALA A 160 -7.06 -5.98 -10.94
C ALA A 160 -6.45 -5.38 -9.67
N PHE A 161 -5.50 -4.48 -9.87
CA PHE A 161 -4.91 -3.65 -8.82
C PHE A 161 -4.78 -2.21 -9.30
N ASP A 162 -4.92 -1.26 -8.38
CA ASP A 162 -4.70 0.16 -8.67
C ASP A 162 -3.30 0.56 -8.21
N VAL A 163 -2.49 1.02 -9.16
CA VAL A 163 -1.08 1.37 -8.96
C VAL A 163 -0.93 2.56 -8.00
N LEU A 164 -1.69 3.64 -8.19
CA LEU A 164 -1.52 4.91 -7.46
C LEU A 164 -2.84 5.66 -7.23
N ALA A 165 -3.97 4.98 -7.24
CA ALA A 165 -5.29 5.62 -7.30
C ALA A 165 -5.44 6.54 -8.52
N ARG A 166 -4.94 6.13 -9.69
CA ARG A 166 -5.13 6.82 -10.98
C ARG A 166 -6.22 6.10 -11.78
N PRO A 167 -6.80 6.67 -12.86
CA PRO A 167 -7.72 5.90 -13.72
C PRO A 167 -7.14 4.54 -14.01
N VAL A 168 -7.98 3.51 -13.90
CA VAL A 168 -7.60 2.12 -14.11
C VAL A 168 -6.91 2.05 -15.47
N GLN A 169 -5.58 1.91 -15.44
CA GLN A 169 -4.86 1.56 -16.64
C GLN A 169 -5.24 0.11 -16.87
N PHE A 170 -6.27 -0.15 -17.68
CA PHE A 170 -6.50 -1.49 -18.21
C PHE A 170 -5.19 -1.88 -18.90
N CYS A 171 -4.37 -2.68 -18.23
CA CYS A 171 -3.27 -3.36 -18.86
C CYS A 171 -3.92 -4.44 -19.73
N TRP A 172 -4.26 -4.10 -20.97
CA TRP A 172 -4.68 -5.03 -22.00
C TRP A 172 -3.50 -5.94 -22.43
N THR A 173 -2.81 -6.57 -21.48
CA THR A 173 -1.60 -7.35 -21.75
C THR A 173 -1.87 -8.68 -22.43
N LEU A 174 -3.13 -9.09 -22.63
CA LEU A 174 -3.43 -10.35 -23.31
C LEU A 174 -3.84 -10.22 -24.79
N LEU A 175 -4.09 -9.02 -25.33
CA LEU A 175 -4.49 -8.86 -26.75
C LEU A 175 -3.56 -8.00 -27.61
N HIS A 176 -2.55 -7.35 -27.03
CA HIS A 176 -1.63 -6.46 -27.78
C HIS A 176 -0.21 -7.00 -27.98
N TYR A 177 0.08 -8.25 -27.61
CA TYR A 177 1.35 -8.90 -27.98
C TYR A 177 1.53 -9.01 -29.51
N LEU A 178 0.45 -8.87 -30.30
CA LEU A 178 0.49 -8.94 -31.76
C LEU A 178 0.60 -7.59 -32.48
N ARG A 179 0.67 -6.43 -31.80
CA ARG A 179 0.68 -5.11 -32.49
C ARG A 179 1.73 -4.09 -32.02
N GLY A 180 2.71 -4.47 -31.21
CA GLY A 180 3.98 -3.73 -31.09
C GLY A 180 3.87 -2.22 -30.80
N ARG A 181 2.90 -1.77 -30.00
CA ARG A 181 2.80 -0.38 -29.56
C ARG A 181 2.61 -0.30 -28.04
N THR A 182 3.68 0.07 -27.34
CA THR A 182 3.63 0.42 -25.92
C THR A 182 3.13 1.86 -25.79
N CYS A 183 1.95 2.06 -25.18
CA CYS A 183 1.58 3.38 -24.65
C CYS A 183 2.13 3.49 -23.24
N CYS A 184 3.41 3.81 -23.11
CA CYS A 184 4.04 4.10 -21.83
C CYS A 184 4.23 5.62 -21.71
N TRP A 185 3.30 6.31 -21.06
CA TRP A 185 3.55 7.68 -20.59
C TRP A 185 4.41 7.59 -19.32
N SER A 186 5.72 7.66 -19.51
CA SER A 186 6.72 7.75 -18.44
C SER A 186 6.75 9.18 -17.89
N PHE A 187 6.35 9.37 -16.63
CA PHE A 187 6.72 10.55 -15.86
C PHE A 187 7.77 10.15 -14.81
N ARG A 188 9.04 10.34 -15.16
CA ARG A 188 10.15 10.28 -14.21
C ARG A 188 10.10 11.51 -13.32
N SER A 189 9.85 11.33 -12.02
CA SER A 189 10.25 12.31 -11.01
C SER A 189 11.04 11.57 -9.92
N ARG A 190 12.37 11.54 -10.10
CA ARG A 190 13.32 11.13 -9.07
C ARG A 190 13.54 12.32 -8.13
N LEU A 191 12.81 12.34 -7.02
CA LEU A 191 13.15 13.10 -5.83
C LEU A 191 12.74 12.25 -4.63
N VAL A 192 13.70 11.97 -3.75
CA VAL A 192 13.42 11.47 -2.40
C VAL A 192 12.61 12.57 -1.72
N ARG A 193 11.34 12.27 -1.39
CA ARG A 193 10.45 13.20 -0.70
C ARG A 193 10.15 12.67 0.69
N ILE A 194 10.25 13.53 1.69
CA ILE A 194 9.70 13.27 3.01
C ILE A 194 8.25 13.76 2.96
N ARG A 195 7.28 12.84 3.06
CA ARG A 195 5.85 13.19 3.14
C ARG A 195 5.37 12.89 4.56
N LEU A 196 4.80 13.89 5.21
CA LEU A 196 4.11 13.70 6.48
C LEU A 196 2.72 13.15 6.16
N LEU A 197 2.47 11.88 6.46
CA LEU A 197 1.11 11.37 6.60
C LEU A 197 0.64 11.75 8.00
N VAL A 198 -0.19 12.80 8.09
CA VAL A 198 -0.88 13.14 9.33
C VAL A 198 -2.13 12.26 9.37
N PRO A 199 -2.32 11.42 10.40
CA PRO A 199 -3.60 10.78 10.58
C PRO A 199 -4.66 11.87 10.83
N ILE A 200 -5.66 11.97 9.95
CA ILE A 200 -6.94 12.63 10.20
C ILE A 200 -7.58 11.98 11.43
N SER A 201 -7.28 12.50 12.62
CA SER A 201 -8.00 12.12 13.83
C SER A 201 -9.43 12.63 13.71
N ARG A 202 -10.42 11.75 13.86
CA ARG A 202 -11.77 12.19 14.23
C ARG A 202 -11.66 12.87 15.59
N SER A 203 -11.87 14.18 15.62
CA SER A 203 -12.23 14.86 16.87
C SER A 203 -13.68 14.50 17.17
N GLU A 204 -13.89 13.61 18.14
CA GLU A 204 -15.15 13.62 18.88
C GLU A 204 -15.18 14.88 19.74
N SER A 205 -16.10 15.78 19.42
CA SER A 205 -16.60 16.80 20.34
C SER A 205 -17.99 17.23 19.88
N GLU A 206 -19.00 16.69 20.57
CA GLU A 206 -20.23 17.35 21.03
C GLU A 206 -20.95 18.32 20.07
N PHE A 207 -22.10 17.88 19.53
CA PHE A 207 -23.44 18.39 19.88
C PHE A 207 -24.51 17.40 19.40
#